data_AF-N2BQM8-F1
#
_entry.id   AF-N2BQM8-F1
#
_cell.length_a   1.000
_cell.length_b   1.000
_cell.length_c   1.000
_cell.angle_alpha   90.00
_cell.angle_beta   90.00
_cell.angle_gamma   90.00
#
_symmetry.space_group_name_H-M   'P 1'
#
loop_
_entity.id
_entity.type
_entity.pdbx_description
1 polymer ?
#
loop_
_entity_poly.entity_id
_entity_poly.type
_entity_poly.pdbx_seq_one_letter_code
_entity_poly.pdbx_strand_id
1 'polypeptide(L)'
;MFNDIDVNFSTNLGERSLIKRNERLYKVMEEISKLDLDYSDNAIDAFGDAYEYLMRMYAGSAGKSGGEFFTPQEVSHLLARLVSYGKQSVNKVYDPACGSGSLLLQFAKVLGKNNVKNGFYGQEINPTSYNLCRINMILHNVGYENFDISLGDTLLEPKHEDNEPFDAIVSNPPYSIKWAVILIHFL
;
A
#
# COMPACT_ATOMS: atom_id res chain seq x y z
N MET A 1 4.66 11.29 5.78
CA MET A 1 4.02 10.08 6.34
C MET A 1 2.78 10.43 7.16
N PHE A 2 2.81 11.40 8.09
CA PHE A 2 1.65 11.70 8.96
C PHE A 2 0.89 13.00 8.63
N ASN A 3 1.12 13.59 7.46
CA ASN A 3 0.48 14.87 7.09
C ASN A 3 -1.05 14.77 6.94
N ASP A 4 -1.58 13.56 6.75
CA ASP A 4 -3.02 13.29 6.66
C ASP A 4 -3.70 13.16 8.04
N ILE A 5 -2.92 13.10 9.14
CA ILE A 5 -3.43 13.00 10.50
C ILE A 5 -3.47 14.40 11.13
N ASP A 6 -4.58 15.10 10.94
CA ASP A 6 -4.83 16.37 11.64
C ASP A 6 -5.51 16.13 12.99
N VAL A 7 -4.75 16.19 14.07
CA VAL A 7 -5.26 16.09 15.44
C VAL A 7 -5.80 17.43 16.00
N ASN A 8 -5.46 18.54 15.35
CA ASN A 8 -5.69 19.89 15.88
C ASN A 8 -6.89 20.60 15.26
N PHE A 9 -7.23 20.33 14.00
CA PHE A 9 -8.29 21.02 13.26
C PHE A 9 -9.23 20.10 12.48
N SER A 10 -9.08 18.78 12.59
CA SER A 10 -9.94 17.81 11.90
C SER A 10 -11.41 17.93 12.28
N THR A 11 -12.25 18.18 11.27
CA THR A 11 -13.70 18.05 11.32
C THR A 11 -14.16 16.59 11.42
N ASN A 12 -13.31 15.63 11.05
CA ASN A 12 -13.60 14.18 11.07
C ASN A 12 -13.56 13.58 12.48
N LEU A 13 -12.91 14.24 13.44
CA LEU A 13 -13.02 13.91 14.87
C LEU A 13 -14.34 14.40 15.50
N GLY A 14 -15.17 15.11 14.72
CA GLY A 14 -16.57 15.40 15.00
C GLY A 14 -16.85 16.45 16.08
N GLU A 15 -15.85 16.96 16.82
CA GLU A 15 -16.11 17.82 17.98
C GLU A 15 -15.14 19.02 18.10
N ARG A 16 -15.68 20.24 18.24
CA ARG A 16 -14.88 21.47 18.40
C ARG A 16 -14.08 21.51 19.70
N SER A 17 -14.46 20.74 20.74
CA SER A 17 -13.78 20.75 22.04
C SER A 17 -12.46 19.97 22.03
N LEU A 18 -11.36 20.63 22.38
CA LEU A 18 -10.02 20.00 22.52
C LEU A 18 -10.01 18.88 23.56
N ILE A 19 -10.74 19.04 24.67
CA ILE A 19 -10.78 18.05 25.77
C ILE A 19 -11.33 16.73 25.27
N LYS A 20 -12.48 16.75 24.58
CA LYS A 20 -13.11 15.53 24.08
C LYS A 20 -12.33 14.87 22.93
N ARG A 21 -11.61 15.65 22.13
CA ARG A 21 -10.68 15.09 21.12
C ARG A 21 -9.55 14.34 21.80
N ASN A 22 -8.93 14.93 22.82
CA ASN A 22 -7.89 14.28 23.60
C ASN A 22 -8.41 13.02 24.30
N GLU A 23 -9.63 13.03 24.84
CA GLU A 23 -10.25 11.83 25.42
C GLU A 23 -10.44 10.71 24.38
N ARG A 24 -10.86 11.04 23.15
CA ARG A 24 -10.98 10.04 22.07
C ARG A 24 -9.63 9.49 21.64
N LEU A 25 -8.64 10.36 21.44
CA LEU A 25 -7.27 9.95 21.11
C LEU A 25 -6.68 9.07 22.21
N TYR A 26 -6.85 9.47 23.47
CA TYR A 26 -6.42 8.69 24.63
C TYR A 26 -7.04 7.30 24.64
N LYS A 27 -8.36 7.19 24.43
CA LYS A 27 -9.05 5.88 24.35
C LYS A 27 -8.51 5.01 23.22
N VAL A 28 -8.24 5.59 22.04
CA VAL A 28 -7.63 4.85 20.93
C VAL A 28 -6.23 4.36 21.31
N MET A 29 -5.40 5.22 21.91
CA MET A 29 -4.06 4.83 22.36
C MET A 29 -4.09 3.78 23.47
N GLU A 30 -5.04 3.88 24.40
CA GLU A 30 -5.25 2.92 25.49
C GLU A 30 -5.63 1.55 24.94
N GLU A 31 -6.57 1.47 24.00
CA GLU A 31 -6.92 0.19 23.36
C GLU A 31 -5.76 -0.39 22.54
N ILE A 32 -5.01 0.44 21.82
CA ILE A 32 -3.79 -0.02 21.12
C ILE A 32 -2.75 -0.55 22.11
N SER A 33 -2.58 0.09 23.27
CA SER A 33 -1.60 -0.33 24.28
C SER A 33 -1.92 -1.68 24.93
N LYS A 34 -3.16 -2.15 24.83
CA LYS A 34 -3.60 -3.48 25.32
C LYS A 34 -3.30 -4.58 24.31
N LEU A 35 -2.98 -4.24 23.07
CA LEU A 35 -2.58 -5.22 22.07
C LEU A 35 -1.21 -5.76 22.46
N ASP A 36 -1.10 -7.08 22.60
CA ASP A 36 0.17 -7.76 22.83
C ASP A 36 0.96 -7.77 21.51
N LEU A 37 1.68 -6.67 21.29
CA LEU A 37 2.55 -6.50 20.13
C LEU A 37 3.91 -7.12 20.44
N ASP A 38 3.96 -8.44 20.45
CA ASP A 38 5.25 -9.13 20.34
C ASP A 38 5.89 -8.73 19.00
N TYR A 39 7.19 -8.42 18.99
CA TYR A 39 7.93 -8.03 17.78
C TYR A 39 8.83 -9.17 17.27
N SER A 40 8.48 -10.41 17.62
CA SER A 40 9.03 -11.59 16.95
C SER A 40 8.58 -11.61 15.47
N ASP A 41 9.36 -12.23 14.58
CA ASP A 41 9.05 -12.26 13.13
C ASP A 41 7.62 -12.74 12.83
N ASN A 42 7.12 -13.72 13.61
CA ASN A 42 5.76 -14.24 13.47
C ASN A 42 4.67 -13.23 13.88
N ALA A 43 4.97 -12.38 14.85
CA ALA A 43 4.01 -11.39 15.36
C ALA A 43 3.97 -10.12 14.48
N ILE A 44 5.08 -9.79 13.80
CA ILE A 44 5.11 -8.74 12.76
C ILE A 44 4.22 -9.15 11.58
N ASP A 45 4.32 -10.40 11.11
CA ASP A 45 3.46 -10.89 10.02
C ASP A 45 1.97 -10.85 10.40
N ALA A 46 1.62 -11.26 11.64
CA ALA A 46 0.26 -11.17 12.15
C ALA A 46 -0.24 -9.71 12.22
N PHE A 47 0.63 -8.77 12.59
CA PHE A 47 0.29 -7.34 12.66
C PHE A 47 0.07 -6.73 11.26
N GLY A 48 0.92 -7.08 10.29
CA GLY A 48 0.74 -6.69 8.89
C GLY A 48 -0.59 -7.19 8.32
N ASP A 49 -0.92 -8.46 8.55
CA ASP A 49 -2.18 -9.06 8.10
C ASP A 49 -3.40 -8.41 8.80
N ALA A 50 -3.31 -8.10 10.09
CA ALA A 50 -4.36 -7.38 10.82
C ALA A 50 -4.56 -5.96 10.26
N TYR A 51 -3.47 -5.28 9.89
CA TYR A 51 -3.53 -3.97 9.25
C TYR A 51 -4.19 -4.04 7.85
N GLU A 52 -3.82 -5.02 7.00
CA GLU A 52 -4.51 -5.27 5.72
C GLU A 52 -6.01 -5.52 5.93
N TYR A 53 -6.38 -6.30 6.95
CA TYR A 53 -7.77 -6.58 7.27
C TYR A 53 -8.55 -5.32 7.68
N LEU A 54 -7.98 -4.48 8.56
CA LEU A 54 -8.59 -3.21 8.96
C LEU A 54 -8.75 -2.24 7.79
N MET A 55 -7.74 -2.13 6.93
CA MET A 55 -7.83 -1.33 5.70
C MET A 55 -8.96 -1.81 4.79
N ARG A 56 -9.10 -3.14 4.59
CA ARG A 56 -10.18 -3.73 3.80
C ARG A 56 -11.56 -3.45 4.40
N MET A 57 -11.72 -3.60 5.71
CA MET A 57 -12.98 -3.26 6.38
C MET A 57 -13.35 -1.80 6.20
N TYR A 58 -12.38 -0.89 6.35
CA TYR A 58 -12.62 0.53 6.18
C TYR A 58 -13.02 0.87 4.74
N ALA A 59 -12.32 0.32 3.74
CA ALA A 59 -12.65 0.47 2.33
C ALA A 59 -14.08 -0.02 1.99
N GLY A 60 -14.49 -1.15 2.58
CA GLY A 60 -15.86 -1.68 2.41
C GLY A 60 -16.95 -0.82 3.08
N SER A 61 -16.64 -0.20 4.22
CA SER A 61 -17.58 0.63 4.99
C SER A 61 -17.77 2.06 4.44
N ALA A 62 -16.80 2.57 3.67
CA ALA A 62 -16.77 3.97 3.23
C ALA A 62 -17.78 4.33 2.12
N GLY A 63 -18.59 3.37 1.62
CA GLY A 63 -19.73 3.59 0.72
C GLY A 63 -19.40 4.12 -0.68
N LYS A 64 -18.17 4.57 -0.93
CA LYS A 64 -17.60 4.72 -2.28
C LYS A 64 -17.31 3.32 -2.79
N SER A 65 -17.53 3.08 -4.08
CA SER A 65 -17.19 1.85 -4.80
C SER A 65 -15.84 1.28 -4.34
N GLY A 66 -15.84 0.40 -3.34
CA GLY A 66 -14.61 -0.12 -2.71
C GLY A 66 -13.70 -0.89 -3.67
N GLY A 67 -14.20 -1.18 -4.89
CA GLY A 67 -13.43 -1.73 -6.00
C GLY A 67 -12.44 -0.75 -6.63
N GLU A 68 -12.46 0.55 -6.32
CA GLU A 68 -11.52 1.54 -6.87
C GLU A 68 -10.17 1.60 -6.12
N PHE A 69 -10.09 1.12 -4.87
CA PHE A 69 -8.90 1.33 -4.03
C PHE A 69 -8.22 0.04 -3.56
N PHE A 70 -8.89 -1.11 -3.69
CA PHE A 70 -8.37 -2.35 -3.14
C PHE A 70 -8.61 -3.53 -4.07
N THR A 71 -7.53 -4.14 -4.54
CA THR A 71 -7.58 -5.44 -5.22
C THR A 71 -7.92 -6.51 -4.19
N PRO A 72 -8.97 -7.32 -4.38
CA PRO A 72 -9.27 -8.44 -3.49
C PRO A 72 -8.04 -9.34 -3.32
N GLN A 73 -7.79 -9.84 -2.11
CA GLN A 73 -6.55 -10.59 -1.80
C GLN A 73 -6.40 -11.82 -2.70
N GLU A 74 -7.49 -12.51 -3.01
CA GLU A 74 -7.52 -13.68 -3.85
C GLU A 74 -7.09 -13.35 -5.30
N VAL A 75 -7.50 -12.18 -5.79
CA VAL A 75 -7.11 -11.68 -7.11
C VAL A 75 -5.63 -11.29 -7.10
N SER A 76 -5.19 -10.55 -6.08
CA SER A 76 -3.78 -10.17 -5.94
C SER A 76 -2.86 -11.37 -5.85
N HIS A 77 -3.25 -12.38 -5.06
CA HIS A 77 -2.50 -13.62 -4.90
C HIS A 77 -2.40 -14.38 -6.22
N LEU A 78 -3.50 -14.48 -6.97
CA LEU A 78 -3.51 -15.09 -8.29
C LEU A 78 -2.58 -14.35 -9.27
N LEU A 79 -2.67 -13.02 -9.34
CA LEU A 79 -1.82 -12.21 -10.21
C LEU A 79 -0.33 -12.39 -9.88
N ALA A 80 0.03 -12.35 -8.60
CA ALA A 80 1.40 -12.58 -8.16
C ALA A 80 1.90 -13.98 -8.57
N ARG A 81 1.09 -15.03 -8.41
CA ARG A 81 1.43 -16.40 -8.85
C ARG A 81 1.59 -16.52 -10.36
N LEU A 82 0.77 -15.83 -11.14
CA LEU A 82 0.86 -15.86 -12.61
C LEU A 82 2.12 -15.15 -13.11
N VAL A 83 2.40 -13.94 -12.61
CA VAL A 83 3.56 -13.13 -13.01
C VAL A 83 4.89 -13.78 -12.58
N SER A 84 4.87 -14.52 -11.47
CA SER A 84 6.03 -15.25 -10.95
C SER A 84 6.06 -16.73 -11.35
N TYR A 85 5.17 -17.19 -12.24
CA TYR A 85 5.09 -18.60 -12.60
C TYR A 85 6.41 -19.15 -13.13
N GLY A 86 6.86 -20.27 -12.57
CA GLY A 86 8.14 -20.91 -12.93
C GLY A 86 9.40 -20.22 -12.40
N LYS A 87 9.27 -19.10 -11.67
CA LYS A 87 10.39 -18.39 -11.05
C LYS A 87 10.51 -18.78 -9.58
N GLN A 88 11.73 -19.05 -9.13
CA GLN A 88 12.04 -19.26 -7.70
C GLN A 88 12.31 -17.94 -6.98
N SER A 89 12.68 -16.89 -7.72
CA SER A 89 12.92 -15.55 -7.20
C SER A 89 12.69 -14.51 -8.30
N VAL A 90 12.40 -13.28 -7.90
CA VAL A 90 12.36 -12.10 -8.78
C VAL A 90 13.31 -11.03 -8.25
N ASN A 91 13.88 -10.25 -9.16
CA ASN A 91 14.79 -9.18 -8.79
C ASN A 91 14.03 -7.95 -8.28
N LYS A 92 13.28 -7.26 -9.15
CA LYS A 92 12.48 -6.07 -8.83
C LYS A 92 11.03 -6.28 -9.24
N VAL A 93 10.09 -5.89 -8.40
CA VAL A 93 8.64 -5.92 -8.68
C VAL A 93 8.13 -4.49 -8.77
N TYR A 94 7.36 -4.15 -9.80
CA TYR A 94 6.82 -2.81 -10.01
C TYR A 94 5.30 -2.80 -10.14
N ASP A 95 4.65 -1.83 -9.48
CA ASP A 95 3.23 -1.49 -9.67
C ASP A 95 3.03 0.02 -9.93
N PRO A 96 2.71 0.43 -11.18
CA PRO A 96 2.52 1.83 -11.55
C PRO A 96 1.26 2.49 -10.96
N ALA A 97 0.37 1.73 -10.31
CA ALA A 97 -0.83 2.25 -9.64
C ALA A 97 -1.03 1.46 -8.33
N CYS A 98 -0.04 1.56 -7.45
CA CYS A 98 0.15 0.60 -6.37
C CYS A 98 -0.90 0.68 -5.24
N GLY A 99 -1.70 1.74 -5.16
CA GLY A 99 -2.74 1.89 -4.14
C GLY A 99 -2.16 1.75 -2.74
N SER A 100 -2.63 0.75 -1.98
CA SER A 100 -2.15 0.42 -0.64
C SER A 100 -0.92 -0.49 -0.59
N GLY A 101 -0.33 -0.86 -1.74
CA GLY A 101 0.81 -1.77 -1.83
C GLY A 101 0.49 -3.25 -1.59
N SER A 102 -0.78 -3.59 -1.34
CA SER A 102 -1.20 -4.97 -1.00
C SER A 102 -0.89 -5.97 -2.12
N LEU A 103 -0.96 -5.53 -3.40
CA LEU A 103 -0.60 -6.37 -4.54
C LEU A 103 0.91 -6.65 -4.62
N LEU A 104 1.75 -5.64 -4.37
CA LEU A 104 3.20 -5.80 -4.31
C LEU A 104 3.61 -6.81 -3.23
N LEU A 105 3.01 -6.69 -2.04
CA LEU A 105 3.30 -7.58 -0.91
C LEU A 105 2.91 -9.05 -1.16
N GLN A 106 1.99 -9.34 -2.08
CA GLN A 106 1.68 -10.74 -2.45
C GLN A 106 2.88 -11.46 -3.05
N PHE A 107 3.83 -10.77 -3.69
CA PHE A 107 5.06 -11.42 -4.17
C PHE A 107 5.92 -11.93 -3.02
N ALA A 108 6.02 -11.19 -1.91
CA ALA A 108 6.68 -11.68 -0.71
C ALA A 108 5.96 -12.90 -0.11
N LYS A 109 4.62 -12.94 -0.15
CA LYS A 109 3.83 -14.08 0.33
C LYS A 109 3.96 -15.32 -0.58
N VAL A 110 4.01 -15.12 -1.91
CA VAL A 110 4.09 -16.21 -2.91
C VAL A 110 5.50 -16.78 -3.05
N LEU A 111 6.52 -15.91 -3.10
CA LEU A 111 7.90 -16.31 -3.34
C LEU A 111 8.69 -16.47 -2.04
N GLY A 112 8.25 -15.86 -0.93
CA GLY A 112 9.03 -15.69 0.28
C GLY A 112 9.81 -14.36 0.24
N LYS A 113 9.90 -13.68 1.40
CA LYS A 113 10.52 -12.33 1.53
C LYS A 113 11.92 -12.25 0.90
N ASN A 114 12.76 -13.27 1.13
CA ASN A 114 14.13 -13.31 0.64
C ASN A 114 14.26 -13.57 -0.88
N ASN A 115 13.16 -13.88 -1.55
CA ASN A 115 13.12 -14.18 -2.98
C ASN A 115 12.66 -12.99 -3.83
N VAL A 116 12.43 -11.83 -3.22
CA VAL A 116 12.33 -10.52 -3.90
C VAL A 116 13.62 -9.74 -3.58
N LYS A 117 14.58 -9.72 -4.51
CA LYS A 117 15.98 -9.40 -4.17
C LYS A 117 16.29 -7.91 -4.04
N ASN A 118 15.81 -7.11 -4.98
CA ASN A 118 16.05 -5.66 -5.07
C ASN A 118 14.76 -4.87 -4.80
N GLY A 119 13.78 -5.50 -4.15
CA GLY A 119 12.66 -4.80 -3.55
C GLY A 119 11.47 -4.48 -4.47
N PHE A 120 10.60 -3.63 -3.92
CA PHE A 120 9.31 -3.26 -4.48
C PHE A 120 9.30 -1.80 -4.93
N TYR A 121 8.80 -1.57 -6.13
CA TYR A 121 8.67 -0.26 -6.72
C TYR A 121 7.20 0.03 -6.93
N GLY A 122 6.78 1.26 -6.67
CA GLY A 122 5.39 1.64 -6.87
C GLY A 122 5.21 3.12 -7.10
N GLN A 123 4.13 3.46 -7.79
CA GLN A 123 3.70 4.84 -7.94
C GLN A 123 2.21 4.95 -7.63
N GLU A 124 1.82 6.02 -6.94
CA GLU A 124 0.44 6.27 -6.54
C GLU A 124 0.15 7.77 -6.65
N ILE A 125 -1.01 8.12 -7.20
CA ILE A 125 -1.42 9.51 -7.41
C ILE A 125 -2.11 10.10 -6.16
N ASN A 126 -2.77 9.26 -5.37
CA ASN A 126 -3.49 9.65 -4.16
C ASN A 126 -2.56 9.70 -2.93
N PRO A 127 -2.35 10.87 -2.29
CA PRO A 127 -1.41 11.00 -1.16
C PRO A 127 -1.73 10.10 0.04
N THR A 128 -3.01 9.86 0.31
CA THR A 128 -3.44 8.98 1.41
C THR A 128 -3.06 7.53 1.11
N SER A 129 -3.39 7.04 -0.09
CA SER A 129 -3.04 5.68 -0.52
C SER A 129 -1.53 5.47 -0.58
N TYR A 130 -0.80 6.48 -1.06
CA TYR A 130 0.67 6.53 -1.01
C TYR A 130 1.23 6.34 0.41
N ASN A 131 0.70 7.07 1.40
CA ASN A 131 1.13 6.90 2.80
C ASN A 131 0.73 5.53 3.35
N LEU A 132 -0.47 5.03 3.02
CA LEU A 132 -0.93 3.69 3.40
C LEU A 132 0.00 2.61 2.83
N CYS A 133 0.42 2.72 1.57
CA CYS A 133 1.37 1.80 0.93
C CYS A 133 2.69 1.73 1.70
N ARG A 134 3.26 2.87 2.05
CA ARG A 134 4.51 2.94 2.82
C ARG A 134 4.39 2.35 4.22
N ILE A 135 3.29 2.64 4.92
CA ILE A 135 3.00 2.00 6.21
C ILE A 135 2.88 0.49 6.02
N ASN A 136 2.15 0.05 5.00
CA ASN A 136 1.91 -1.37 4.72
C ASN A 136 3.23 -2.12 4.49
N MET A 137 4.15 -1.56 3.70
CA MET A 137 5.49 -2.12 3.48
C MET A 137 6.25 -2.31 4.80
N ILE A 138 6.28 -1.28 5.64
CA ILE A 138 6.98 -1.31 6.93
C ILE A 138 6.37 -2.37 7.86
N LEU A 139 5.04 -2.43 7.95
CA LEU A 139 4.34 -3.40 8.81
C LEU A 139 4.51 -4.85 8.34
N HIS A 140 4.85 -5.08 7.08
CA HIS A 140 5.19 -6.41 6.54
C HIS A 140 6.69 -6.72 6.58
N ASN A 141 7.47 -5.95 7.33
CA ASN A 141 8.92 -6.08 7.47
C ASN A 141 9.69 -5.94 6.15
N VAL A 142 9.21 -5.08 5.24
CA VAL A 142 9.99 -4.68 4.07
C VAL A 142 10.87 -3.51 4.48
N GLY A 143 12.20 -3.73 4.48
CA GLY A 143 13.19 -2.71 4.82
C GLY A 143 13.06 -1.47 3.91
N TYR A 144 13.38 -0.29 4.45
CA TYR A 144 13.26 0.98 3.72
C TYR A 144 14.13 1.04 2.45
N GLU A 145 15.24 0.31 2.47
CA GLU A 145 16.14 0.10 1.33
C GLU A 145 15.58 -0.87 0.28
N ASN A 146 14.53 -1.63 0.61
CA ASN A 146 13.92 -2.66 -0.23
C ASN A 146 12.55 -2.22 -0.78
N PHE A 147 12.21 -0.94 -0.71
CA PHE A 147 11.09 -0.39 -1.48
C PHE A 147 11.31 1.07 -1.89
N ASP A 148 10.75 1.44 -3.04
CA ASP A 148 10.64 2.82 -3.50
C ASP A 148 9.21 3.10 -3.98
N ILE A 149 8.46 3.85 -3.17
CA ILE A 149 7.10 4.28 -3.51
C ILE A 149 7.16 5.78 -3.79
N SER A 150 6.69 6.16 -4.98
CA SER A 150 6.63 7.54 -5.46
C SER A 150 5.19 8.07 -5.47
N LEU A 151 5.04 9.37 -5.16
CA LEU A 151 3.77 10.08 -5.25
C LEU A 151 3.71 10.85 -6.58
N GLY A 152 2.72 10.57 -7.42
CA GLY A 152 2.52 11.28 -8.68
C GLY A 152 1.71 10.50 -9.71
N ASP A 153 1.34 11.16 -10.80
CA ASP A 153 0.65 10.53 -11.93
C ASP A 153 1.64 9.77 -12.81
N THR A 154 1.50 8.45 -12.87
CA THR A 154 2.44 7.57 -13.59
C THR A 154 2.38 7.72 -15.10
N LEU A 155 1.26 8.22 -15.64
CA LEU A 155 1.15 8.48 -17.08
C LEU A 155 1.86 9.77 -17.46
N LEU A 156 1.73 10.83 -16.64
CA LEU A 156 2.31 12.15 -16.94
C LEU A 156 3.77 12.29 -16.49
N GLU A 157 4.11 11.72 -15.34
CA GLU A 157 5.43 11.81 -14.73
C GLU A 157 5.82 10.45 -14.14
N PRO A 158 6.20 9.47 -14.99
CA PRO A 158 6.71 8.19 -14.51
C PRO A 158 7.99 8.42 -13.67
N LYS A 159 8.04 7.87 -12.46
CA LYS A 159 9.15 8.12 -11.51
C LYS A 159 10.21 7.01 -11.48
N HIS A 160 9.95 5.89 -12.14
CA HIS A 160 10.76 4.66 -12.02
C HIS A 160 11.37 4.20 -13.35
N GLU A 161 11.48 5.09 -14.35
CA GLU A 161 12.06 4.77 -15.67
C GLU A 161 13.54 4.36 -15.56
N ASP A 162 14.30 5.06 -14.71
CA ASP A 162 15.71 4.76 -14.45
C ASP A 162 15.93 3.47 -13.64
N ASN A 163 14.84 2.88 -13.11
CA ASN A 163 14.86 1.64 -12.34
C ASN A 163 14.54 0.42 -13.20
N GLU A 164 14.40 0.54 -14.52
CA GLU A 164 14.29 -0.60 -15.41
C GLU A 164 15.60 -1.43 -15.48
N PRO A 165 15.55 -2.71 -15.87
CA PRO A 165 14.37 -3.53 -16.11
C PRO A 165 13.75 -4.09 -14.82
N PHE A 166 12.46 -4.37 -14.85
CA PHE A 166 11.72 -5.08 -13.80
C PHE A 166 11.47 -6.54 -14.19
N ASP A 167 11.55 -7.44 -13.21
CA ASP A 167 11.32 -8.89 -13.44
C ASP A 167 9.82 -9.24 -13.40
N ALA A 168 9.05 -8.40 -12.72
CA ALA A 168 7.61 -8.52 -12.55
C ALA A 168 7.00 -7.13 -12.55
N ILE A 169 6.07 -6.89 -13.47
CA ILE A 169 5.23 -5.69 -13.48
C ILE A 169 3.79 -6.18 -13.32
N VAL A 170 3.06 -5.63 -12.36
CA VAL A 170 1.67 -5.97 -12.12
C VAL A 170 0.93 -4.70 -11.69
N SER A 171 -0.36 -4.58 -12.01
CA SER A 171 -1.13 -3.45 -11.54
C SER A 171 -2.62 -3.77 -11.53
N ASN A 172 -3.36 -3.09 -10.66
CA ASN A 172 -4.81 -2.97 -10.75
C ASN A 172 -5.15 -1.48 -10.91
N PRO A 173 -4.99 -0.90 -12.11
CA PRO A 173 -5.20 0.51 -12.32
C PRO A 173 -6.68 0.87 -12.11
N PRO A 174 -6.98 2.12 -11.74
CA PRO A 174 -8.34 2.52 -11.43
C PRO A 174 -9.27 2.42 -12.65
N TYR A 175 -10.48 1.90 -12.42
CA TYR A 175 -11.47 1.68 -13.48
C TYR A 175 -12.21 2.98 -13.85
N SER A 176 -12.51 3.17 -15.14
CA SER A 176 -13.36 4.25 -15.67
C SER A 176 -12.87 5.70 -15.43
N ILE A 177 -11.58 5.93 -15.15
CA ILE A 177 -11.02 7.28 -15.13
C ILE A 177 -10.68 7.74 -16.55
N LYS A 178 -11.08 8.97 -16.90
CA LYS A 178 -10.64 9.62 -18.15
C LYS A 178 -9.19 10.07 -18.00
N TRP A 179 -8.29 9.50 -18.78
CA TRP A 179 -6.89 9.90 -18.86
C TRP A 179 -6.69 10.95 -19.97
N ALA A 180 -5.73 11.85 -19.77
CA ALA A 180 -5.26 12.72 -20.85
C ALA A 180 -4.58 11.85 -21.92
N VAL A 181 -4.99 11.98 -23.17
CA VAL A 181 -4.37 11.24 -24.28
C VAL A 181 -2.95 11.78 -24.47
N ILE A 182 -1.96 11.03 -24.01
CA ILE A 182 -0.56 11.28 -24.33
C ILE A 182 -0.35 10.74 -25.75
N LEU A 183 -0.12 11.64 -26.70
CA LEU A 183 0.37 11.28 -28.03
C LEU A 183 1.79 10.74 -27.87
N ILE A 184 1.92 9.43 -27.71
CA ILE A 184 3.20 8.73 -27.78
C ILE A 184 3.72 8.93 -29.21
N HIS A 185 4.60 9.91 -29.41
CA HIS A 185 5.44 9.97 -30.59
C HIS A 185 6.47 8.87 -30.44
N PHE A 186 6.26 7.75 -31.12
CA PHE A 186 7.36 6.85 -31.46
C PHE A 186 8.30 7.63 -32.38
N LEU A 187 9.45 8.06 -31.83
CA LEU A 187 10.62 8.47 -32.62
C LEU A 187 11.56 7.29 -32.79
#